data_AF-A0AAE0ECA9-F1
#
_entry.id   AF-A0AAE0ECA9-F1
#
_cell.length_a   1.000
_cell.length_b   1.000
_cell.length_c   1.000
_cell.angle_alpha   90.00
_cell.angle_beta   90.00
_cell.angle_gamma   90.00
#
_symmetry.space_group_name_H-M   'P 1'
#
loop_
_entity.id
_entity.type
_entity.pdbx_description
1 polymer ?
#
loop_
_entity_poly.entity_id
_entity_poly.type
_entity_poly.pdbx_seq_one_letter_code
_entity_poly.pdbx_strand_id
1 'polypeptide(L)'
;MNHLFLYSPFTNEVIRFPGLERGFNDKASFYLNPASAYCMVISLSVPKVGKLEISTCQSGDESWKTFGFCGDYYCICDVGYINESFYCSFTNGKLGAFNIKQQEWKVLWNLQSEPSPPITDSYRYLAVAFNGDLIMGCCNRGCLSCASWRFDLSERKWVAVENEITEKQVIFRGRTFSSSFSIPAEGNASESAGKINYFDYDYGIPWSISFNCVDIPRIWRRSPDYVWMEDDNLRKIWIQPPSQRILRASNLLQSGPGLIPKDKST
;
A
#
# COMPACT_ATOMS: atom_id res chain seq x y z
N MET A 1 4.28 22.32 0.56
CA MET A 1 5.14 21.12 0.70
C MET A 1 4.38 20.05 1.46
N ASN A 2 4.37 18.83 0.95
CA ASN A 2 3.80 17.68 1.66
C ASN A 2 4.92 17.01 2.45
N HIS A 3 4.67 16.70 3.72
CA HIS A 3 5.64 16.00 4.57
C HIS A 3 5.31 14.52 4.59
N LEU A 4 6.28 13.69 4.20
CA LEU A 4 6.19 12.25 4.35
C LEU A 4 6.68 11.85 5.74
N PHE A 5 5.98 10.92 6.37
CA PHE A 5 6.37 10.35 7.65
C PHE A 5 5.99 8.88 7.71
N LEU A 6 6.71 8.13 8.54
CA LEU A 6 6.34 6.79 8.97
C LEU A 6 5.85 6.88 10.41
N TYR A 7 4.80 6.13 10.72
CA TYR A 7 4.22 6.06 12.06
C TYR A 7 4.18 4.60 12.51
N SER A 8 4.72 4.33 13.68
CA SER A 8 4.63 3.03 14.34
C SER A 8 3.46 3.05 15.33
N PRO A 9 2.38 2.27 15.11
CA PRO A 9 1.28 2.20 16.07
C PRO A 9 1.67 1.47 17.36
N PHE A 10 2.78 0.71 17.36
CA PHE A 10 3.22 -0.08 18.50
C PHE A 10 4.09 0.72 19.47
N THR A 11 4.95 1.59 18.93
CA THR A 11 5.85 2.44 19.72
C THR A 11 5.37 3.88 19.82
N ASN A 12 4.33 4.24 19.06
CA ASN A 12 3.84 5.62 18.88
C ASN A 12 4.93 6.58 18.34
N GLU A 13 5.99 6.02 17.74
CA GLU A 13 7.08 6.80 17.16
C GLU A 13 6.72 7.30 15.76
N VAL A 14 7.19 8.50 15.44
CA VAL A 14 7.02 9.14 14.13
C VAL A 14 8.39 9.47 13.57
N ILE A 15 8.70 8.88 12.42
CA ILE A 15 9.91 9.18 11.66
C ILE A 15 9.53 10.14 10.55
N ARG A 16 10.10 11.34 10.57
CA ARG A 16 9.81 12.40 9.61
C ARG A 16 10.88 12.46 8.54
N PHE A 17 10.47 12.74 7.32
CA PHE A 17 11.36 12.95 6.19
C PHE A 17 11.32 14.42 5.74
N PRO A 18 12.36 14.90 5.03
CA PRO A 18 12.35 16.21 4.40
C PRO A 18 11.11 16.40 3.52
N GLY A 19 10.71 17.65 3.30
CA GLY A 19 9.56 17.96 2.45
C GLY A 19 9.77 17.43 1.03
N LEU A 20 8.73 16.81 0.46
CA LEU A 20 8.72 16.35 -0.92
C LEU A 20 7.43 16.85 -1.59
N GLU A 21 7.56 17.52 -2.73
CA GLU A 21 6.39 17.86 -3.54
C GLU A 21 5.83 16.59 -4.15
N ARG A 22 4.54 16.31 -3.88
CA ARG A 22 3.86 15.11 -4.38
C ARG A 22 2.56 15.47 -5.07
N GLY A 23 2.36 14.87 -6.24
CA GLY A 23 1.12 14.88 -6.99
C GLY A 23 0.08 13.90 -6.46
N PHE A 24 -1.13 13.98 -7.01
CA PHE A 24 -2.29 13.16 -6.60
C PHE A 24 -2.09 11.64 -6.82
N ASN A 25 -1.27 11.26 -7.80
CA ASN A 25 -1.07 9.87 -8.21
C ASN A 25 0.28 9.29 -7.78
N ASP A 26 1.00 10.01 -6.93
CA ASP A 26 2.31 9.57 -6.47
C ASP A 26 2.14 8.44 -5.46
N LYS A 27 3.07 7.48 -5.46
CA LYS A 27 3.11 6.39 -4.47
C LYS A 27 4.36 6.47 -3.63
N ALA A 28 4.27 6.00 -2.40
CA ALA A 28 5.43 5.83 -1.55
C ALA A 28 5.41 4.45 -0.90
N SER A 29 6.59 3.89 -0.74
CA SER A 29 6.81 2.62 -0.05
C SER A 29 8.13 2.71 0.71
N PHE A 30 8.43 1.71 1.53
CA PHE A 30 9.67 1.66 2.29
C PHE A 30 10.18 0.23 2.32
N TYR A 31 11.48 0.07 2.54
CA TYR A 31 12.08 -1.24 2.80
C TYR A 31 12.85 -1.22 4.13
N LEU A 32 12.80 -2.36 4.83
CA LEU A 32 13.25 -2.60 6.21
C LEU A 32 12.28 -2.09 7.29
N ASN A 33 12.52 -2.57 8.53
CA ASN A 33 11.83 -2.09 9.71
C ASN A 33 12.00 -0.55 9.81
N PRO A 34 10.90 0.22 9.91
CA PRO A 34 10.97 1.67 10.11
C PRO A 34 11.89 2.09 11.26
N ALA A 35 11.98 1.29 12.33
CA ALA A 35 12.86 1.54 13.48
C ALA A 35 14.35 1.27 13.21
N SER A 36 14.72 0.77 12.02
CA SER A 36 16.12 0.59 11.63
C SER A 36 16.72 1.92 11.18
N ALA A 37 17.95 2.20 11.60
CA ALA A 37 18.74 3.33 11.07
C ALA A 37 18.94 3.26 9.53
N TYR A 38 18.67 2.09 8.93
CA TYR A 38 18.76 1.86 7.49
C TYR A 38 17.40 1.88 6.77
N CYS A 39 16.32 2.30 7.43
CA CYS A 39 15.02 2.43 6.79
C CYS A 39 15.12 3.43 5.63
N MET A 40 14.87 2.96 4.42
CA MET A 40 14.79 3.81 3.23
C MET A 40 13.36 3.87 2.75
N VAL A 41 12.95 5.09 2.44
CA VAL A 41 11.67 5.38 1.83
C VAL A 41 11.89 5.74 0.37
N ILE A 42 11.01 5.23 -0.48
CA ILE A 42 10.94 5.57 -1.88
C ILE A 42 9.62 6.30 -2.15
N SER A 43 9.68 7.31 -3.01
CA SER A 43 8.52 7.99 -3.58
C SER A 43 8.63 7.93 -5.09
N LEU A 44 7.58 7.49 -5.75
CA LEU A 44 7.49 7.42 -7.20
C LEU A 44 6.41 8.38 -7.67
N SER A 45 6.74 9.17 -8.68
CA SER A 45 5.85 10.15 -9.29
C SER A 45 5.96 10.13 -10.81
N VAL A 46 4.88 10.53 -11.48
CA VAL A 46 4.86 10.76 -12.92
C VAL A 46 4.42 12.19 -13.14
N PRO A 47 5.33 13.18 -12.99
CA PRO A 47 4.98 14.61 -13.00
C PRO A 47 4.39 15.05 -14.35
N LYS A 48 4.74 14.35 -15.42
CA LYS A 48 4.10 14.46 -16.73
C LYS A 48 4.14 13.11 -17.43
N VAL A 49 3.19 12.88 -18.33
CA VAL A 49 3.14 11.66 -19.15
C VAL A 49 4.52 11.43 -19.79
N GLY A 50 5.03 10.21 -19.64
CA GLY A 50 6.32 9.78 -20.17
C GLY A 50 7.55 10.15 -19.34
N LYS A 51 7.39 10.78 -18.18
CA LYS A 51 8.49 11.02 -17.23
C LYS A 51 8.21 10.34 -15.90
N LEU A 52 9.03 9.38 -15.52
CA LEU A 52 9.04 8.78 -14.19
C LEU A 52 10.09 9.46 -13.33
N GLU A 53 9.72 9.87 -12.13
CA GLU A 53 10.63 10.34 -11.10
C GLU A 53 10.59 9.41 -9.90
N ILE A 54 11.77 9.06 -9.40
CA ILE A 54 11.96 8.18 -8.26
C ILE A 54 12.80 8.94 -7.25
N SER A 55 12.26 9.18 -6.07
CA SER A 55 12.96 9.85 -4.98
C SER A 55 13.19 8.89 -3.83
N THR A 56 14.42 8.83 -3.33
CA THR A 56 14.81 7.99 -2.19
C THR A 56 15.29 8.85 -1.04
N CYS A 57 14.97 8.44 0.19
CA CYS A 57 15.43 9.09 1.41
C CYS A 57 15.62 8.03 2.51
N GLN A 58 16.77 8.03 3.17
CA GLN A 58 17.00 7.23 4.36
C GLN A 58 16.60 8.02 5.61
N SER A 59 16.38 7.29 6.70
CA SER A 59 16.20 7.91 8.01
C SER A 59 17.45 8.72 8.38
N GLY A 60 17.28 10.02 8.64
CA GLY A 60 18.37 10.94 8.97
C GLY A 60 18.91 11.76 7.80
N ASP A 61 18.50 11.47 6.56
CA ASP A 61 18.87 12.30 5.41
C ASP A 61 18.22 13.69 5.49
N GLU A 62 18.98 14.72 5.13
CA GLU A 62 18.49 16.11 5.08
C GLU A 62 17.70 16.44 3.80
N SER A 63 17.86 15.63 2.74
CA SER A 63 17.22 15.86 1.45
C SER A 63 16.94 14.56 0.69
N TRP A 64 16.01 14.63 -0.26
CA TRP A 64 15.68 13.53 -1.14
C TRP A 64 16.67 13.43 -2.30
N LYS A 65 17.11 12.20 -2.60
CA LYS A 65 17.82 11.92 -3.85
C LYS A 65 16.83 11.52 -4.94
N THR A 66 16.76 12.30 -6.02
CA THR A 66 15.79 12.08 -7.10
C THR A 66 16.46 11.62 -8.40
N PHE A 67 15.86 10.62 -9.04
CA PHE A 67 16.25 10.03 -10.31
C PHE A 67 15.13 10.23 -11.33
N GLY A 68 15.47 10.62 -12.56
CA GLY A 68 14.51 10.84 -13.63
C GLY A 68 14.70 9.86 -14.78
N PHE A 69 13.60 9.27 -15.26
CA PHE A 69 13.59 8.32 -16.36
C PHE A 69 12.54 8.70 -17.40
N CYS A 70 12.95 8.76 -18.66
CA CYS A 70 12.05 8.97 -19.79
C CYS A 70 11.52 7.63 -20.32
N GLY A 71 10.29 7.64 -20.80
CA GLY A 71 9.66 6.46 -21.40
C GLY A 71 8.20 6.72 -21.69
N ASP A 72 7.43 5.66 -21.80
CA ASP A 72 5.98 5.75 -21.97
C ASP A 72 5.31 5.29 -20.66
N TYR A 73 5.24 6.22 -19.71
CA TYR A 73 4.73 6.03 -18.34
C TYR A 73 3.47 6.85 -18.14
N TYR A 74 2.45 6.21 -17.58
CA TYR A 74 1.18 6.82 -17.19
C TYR A 74 1.07 6.87 -15.66
N CYS A 75 -0.14 6.90 -15.10
CA CYS A 75 -0.31 6.95 -13.65
C CYS A 75 0.22 5.67 -12.99
N ILE A 76 0.84 5.83 -11.82
CA ILE A 76 1.30 4.72 -11.01
C ILE A 76 0.07 4.06 -10.37
N CYS A 77 -0.08 2.75 -10.55
CA CYS A 77 -1.11 1.98 -9.87
C CYS A 77 -0.67 1.64 -8.45
N ASP A 78 0.50 1.02 -8.31
CA ASP A 78 0.94 0.44 -7.05
C ASP A 78 2.43 0.07 -7.06
N VAL A 79 3.03 -0.06 -5.87
CA VAL A 79 4.47 -0.25 -5.65
C VAL A 79 4.73 -1.31 -4.59
N GLY A 80 5.54 -2.32 -4.93
CA GLY A 80 6.00 -3.38 -4.02
C GLY A 80 7.52 -3.43 -3.92
N TYR A 81 8.05 -4.05 -2.86
CA TYR A 81 9.49 -4.24 -2.67
C TYR A 81 9.84 -5.72 -2.52
N ILE A 82 10.73 -6.22 -3.37
CA ILE A 82 11.25 -7.60 -3.32
C ILE A 82 12.74 -7.54 -3.66
N ASN A 83 13.58 -8.29 -2.92
CA ASN A 83 14.98 -8.54 -3.25
C ASN A 83 15.74 -7.30 -3.78
N GLU A 84 15.79 -6.25 -2.96
CA GLU A 84 16.55 -5.01 -3.23
C GLU A 84 16.00 -4.13 -4.37
N SER A 85 14.82 -4.45 -4.89
CA SER A 85 14.19 -3.70 -5.97
C SER A 85 12.77 -3.28 -5.62
N PHE A 86 12.43 -2.06 -6.00
CA PHE A 86 11.05 -1.58 -5.97
C PHE A 86 10.38 -1.82 -7.32
N TYR A 87 9.30 -2.57 -7.30
CA TYR A 87 8.48 -2.88 -8.46
C TYR A 87 7.32 -1.92 -8.53
N CYS A 88 7.07 -1.34 -9.69
CA CYS A 88 6.02 -0.36 -9.90
C CYS A 88 5.18 -0.74 -11.11
N SER A 89 3.87 -0.76 -10.92
CA SER A 89 2.88 -1.02 -11.95
C SER A 89 2.22 0.29 -12.41
N PHE A 90 1.90 0.37 -13.70
CA PHE A 90 1.34 1.58 -14.33
C PHE A 90 -0.04 1.32 -14.95
N THR A 91 -0.81 2.37 -15.15
CA THR A 91 -2.15 2.27 -15.77
C THR A 91 -2.11 1.81 -17.23
N ASN A 92 -0.99 1.96 -17.92
CA ASN A 92 -0.80 1.36 -19.25
C ASN A 92 -0.29 -0.09 -19.20
N GLY A 93 -0.40 -0.78 -18.07
CA GLY A 93 -0.02 -2.18 -17.92
C GLY A 93 1.47 -2.43 -17.68
N LYS A 94 2.35 -1.43 -17.83
CA LYS A 94 3.77 -1.66 -17.63
C LYS A 94 4.09 -2.08 -16.20
N LEU A 95 5.08 -2.97 -16.09
CA LEU A 95 5.76 -3.27 -14.85
C LEU A 95 7.23 -2.89 -15.03
N GLY A 96 7.76 -2.08 -14.11
CA GLY A 96 9.19 -1.82 -14.04
C GLY A 96 9.74 -2.02 -12.64
N ALA A 97 11.05 -2.12 -12.56
CA ALA A 97 11.79 -2.29 -11.33
C ALA A 97 12.90 -1.23 -11.21
N PHE A 98 12.99 -0.63 -10.04
CA PHE A 98 14.09 0.22 -9.62
C PHE A 98 15.01 -0.56 -8.70
N ASN A 99 16.24 -0.82 -9.14
CA ASN A 99 17.24 -1.46 -8.29
C ASN A 99 17.95 -0.40 -7.44
N ILE A 100 17.92 -0.57 -6.12
CA ILE A 100 18.39 0.45 -5.19
C ILE A 100 19.92 0.61 -5.24
N LYS A 101 20.66 -0.50 -5.37
CA LYS A 101 22.13 -0.50 -5.40
C LYS A 101 22.66 0.08 -6.70
N GLN A 102 22.09 -0.35 -7.83
CA GLN A 102 22.50 0.10 -9.16
C GLN A 102 21.95 1.48 -9.49
N GLN A 103 20.90 1.93 -8.79
CA GLN A 103 20.18 3.18 -9.09
C GLN A 103 19.64 3.20 -10.52
N GLU A 104 19.29 2.02 -11.03
CA GLU A 104 18.83 1.81 -12.39
C GLU A 104 17.34 1.44 -12.41
N TRP A 105 16.64 2.00 -13.39
CA TRP A 105 15.27 1.64 -13.72
C TRP A 105 15.23 0.74 -14.95
N LYS A 106 14.49 -0.36 -14.87
CA LYS A 106 14.29 -1.30 -15.99
C LYS A 106 12.81 -1.60 -16.15
N VAL A 107 12.32 -1.53 -17.39
CA VAL A 107 10.98 -2.04 -17.74
C VAL A 107 11.09 -3.54 -17.88
N LEU A 108 10.30 -4.28 -17.09
CA LEU A 108 10.31 -5.74 -17.05
C LEU A 108 9.24 -6.34 -17.95
N TRP A 109 8.08 -5.68 -18.07
CA TRP A 109 6.96 -6.17 -18.86
C TRP A 109 6.10 -5.03 -19.41
N ASN A 110 5.48 -5.25 -20.57
CA ASN A 110 4.48 -4.36 -21.15
C ASN A 110 3.43 -5.14 -21.97
N LEU A 111 2.27 -4.51 -22.22
CA LEU A 111 1.16 -5.10 -22.96
C LEU A 111 1.48 -5.54 -24.40
N GLN A 112 2.54 -5.01 -25.03
CA GLN A 112 2.92 -5.38 -26.39
C GLN A 112 3.75 -6.66 -26.46
N SER A 113 4.26 -7.14 -25.32
CA SER A 113 5.18 -8.29 -25.30
C SER A 113 4.52 -9.67 -25.39
N GLU A 114 3.29 -9.87 -24.91
CA GLU A 114 2.58 -11.16 -24.88
C GLU A 114 1.06 -10.94 -24.68
N PRO A 115 0.18 -11.92 -25.01
CA PRO A 115 -1.25 -11.85 -24.68
C PRO A 115 -1.41 -11.72 -23.16
N SER A 116 -1.83 -10.54 -22.71
CA SER A 116 -2.01 -10.25 -21.30
C SER A 116 -3.24 -10.96 -20.75
N PRO A 117 -3.40 -11.03 -19.41
CA PRO A 117 -4.74 -11.14 -18.85
C PRO A 117 -5.68 -10.09 -19.44
N PRO A 118 -7.00 -10.31 -19.50
CA PRO A 118 -7.94 -9.31 -20.01
C PRO A 118 -7.90 -8.06 -19.11
N ILE A 119 -7.03 -7.10 -19.46
CA ILE A 119 -6.79 -5.88 -18.68
C ILE A 119 -7.84 -4.83 -19.10
N THR A 120 -9.09 -5.07 -18.72
CA THR A 120 -10.16 -4.08 -18.92
C THR A 120 -10.22 -3.14 -17.72
N ASP A 121 -9.34 -2.15 -17.76
CA ASP A 121 -9.45 -0.79 -17.23
C ASP A 121 -9.93 -0.51 -15.79
N SER A 122 -10.09 -1.48 -14.88
CA SER A 122 -10.59 -1.11 -13.56
C SER A 122 -9.90 -1.83 -12.40
N TYR A 123 -9.16 -1.03 -11.62
CA TYR A 123 -8.76 -1.32 -10.24
C TYR A 123 -7.71 -2.44 -10.04
N ARG A 124 -6.55 -2.26 -10.66
CA ARG A 124 -5.35 -3.06 -10.36
C ARG A 124 -4.76 -2.75 -8.98
N TYR A 125 -4.12 -3.76 -8.42
CA TYR A 125 -3.17 -3.61 -7.32
C TYR A 125 -1.95 -4.48 -7.56
N LEU A 126 -0.84 -4.12 -6.90
CA LEU A 126 0.41 -4.87 -6.88
C LEU A 126 0.75 -5.14 -5.42
N ALA A 127 0.80 -6.40 -5.04
CA ALA A 127 1.20 -6.80 -3.70
C ALA A 127 2.39 -7.74 -3.78
N VAL A 128 3.21 -7.71 -2.73
CA VAL A 128 4.24 -8.72 -2.50
C VAL A 128 3.63 -9.78 -1.60
N ALA A 129 3.61 -11.02 -2.07
CA ALA A 129 3.12 -12.18 -1.35
C ALA A 129 4.04 -12.54 -0.18
N PHE A 130 3.54 -13.33 0.77
CA PHE A 130 4.35 -13.77 1.92
C PHE A 130 5.61 -14.56 1.50
N ASN A 131 5.55 -15.30 0.38
CA ASN A 131 6.66 -16.08 -0.15
C ASN A 131 7.62 -15.25 -1.04
N GLY A 132 7.42 -13.93 -1.12
CA GLY A 132 8.24 -13.03 -1.92
C GLY A 132 7.81 -12.94 -3.39
N ASP A 133 6.71 -13.59 -3.79
CA ASP A 133 6.19 -13.47 -5.15
C ASP A 133 5.52 -12.11 -5.39
N LEU A 134 5.69 -11.57 -6.59
CA LEU A 134 4.98 -10.36 -7.01
C LEU A 134 3.61 -10.73 -7.58
N ILE A 135 2.54 -10.28 -6.94
CA ILE A 135 1.17 -10.57 -7.33
C ILE A 135 0.50 -9.30 -7.86
N MET A 136 -0.10 -9.41 -9.04
CA MET A 136 -1.06 -8.44 -9.54
C MET A 136 -2.47 -9.01 -9.40
N GLY A 137 -3.37 -8.23 -8.81
CA GLY A 137 -4.79 -8.57 -8.79
C GLY A 137 -5.62 -7.51 -9.51
N CYS A 138 -6.76 -7.96 -10.04
CA CYS A 138 -7.75 -7.11 -10.66
C CYS A 138 -9.13 -7.44 -10.09
N CYS A 139 -9.84 -6.42 -9.61
CA CYS A 139 -11.22 -6.55 -9.16
C CYS A 139 -12.07 -5.50 -9.89
N ASN A 140 -12.82 -5.93 -10.90
CA ASN A 140 -13.74 -5.03 -11.61
C ASN A 140 -14.92 -4.68 -10.70
N ARG A 141 -15.36 -3.41 -10.70
CA ARG A 141 -16.60 -3.02 -10.01
C ARG A 141 -17.76 -3.85 -10.57
N GLY A 142 -18.44 -4.58 -9.71
CA GLY A 142 -19.57 -5.46 -10.08
C GLY A 142 -19.20 -6.87 -10.53
N CYS A 143 -17.90 -7.21 -10.65
CA CYS A 143 -17.48 -8.59 -10.92
C CYS A 143 -17.34 -9.38 -9.61
N LEU A 144 -17.88 -10.60 -9.57
CA LEU A 144 -17.88 -11.47 -8.39
C LEU A 144 -16.55 -12.23 -8.17
N SER A 145 -15.57 -12.03 -9.06
CA SER A 145 -14.28 -12.72 -9.03
C SER A 145 -13.15 -11.72 -9.19
N CYS A 146 -12.23 -11.68 -8.21
CA CYS A 146 -10.92 -11.08 -8.41
C CYS A 146 -10.01 -12.13 -9.05
N ALA A 147 -9.38 -11.77 -10.16
CA ALA A 147 -8.36 -12.61 -10.77
C ALA A 147 -6.98 -12.13 -10.31
N SER A 148 -6.08 -13.08 -10.07
CA SER A 148 -4.72 -12.83 -9.61
C SER A 148 -3.71 -13.47 -10.54
N TRP A 149 -2.57 -12.80 -10.70
CA TRP A 149 -1.44 -13.26 -11.49
C TRP A 149 -0.16 -13.08 -10.70
N ARG A 150 0.73 -14.04 -10.82
CA ARG A 150 2.10 -13.94 -10.33
C ARG A 150 3.03 -13.54 -11.46
N PHE A 151 3.96 -12.64 -11.18
CA PHE A 151 5.01 -12.32 -12.12
C PHE A 151 6.16 -13.32 -12.02
N ASP A 152 6.40 -14.07 -13.09
CA ASP A 152 7.61 -14.88 -13.21
C ASP A 152 8.78 -13.96 -13.59
N LEU A 153 9.70 -13.73 -12.66
CA LEU A 153 10.85 -12.85 -12.88
C LEU A 153 11.85 -13.43 -13.89
N SER A 154 11.90 -14.75 -14.03
CA SER A 154 12.84 -15.43 -14.92
C SER A 154 12.38 -15.37 -16.37
N GLU A 155 11.10 -15.64 -16.60
CA GLU A 155 10.47 -15.62 -17.92
C GLU A 155 9.88 -14.25 -18.29
N ARG A 156 9.82 -13.33 -17.32
CA ARG A 156 9.26 -11.96 -17.45
C ARG A 156 7.84 -11.94 -17.96
N LYS A 157 7.00 -12.83 -17.43
CA LYS A 157 5.59 -12.96 -17.85
C LYS A 157 4.66 -13.09 -16.65
N TRP A 158 3.40 -12.73 -16.86
CA TRP A 158 2.34 -12.97 -15.90
C TRP A 158 1.81 -14.39 -16.04
N VAL A 159 1.77 -15.13 -14.94
CA VAL A 159 1.20 -16.46 -14.85
C VAL A 159 -0.06 -16.38 -14.00
N ALA A 160 -1.19 -16.86 -14.54
CA ALA A 160 -2.42 -16.94 -13.76
C ALA A 160 -2.17 -17.85 -12.56
N VAL A 161 -2.56 -17.40 -11.38
CA VAL A 161 -2.42 -18.20 -10.17
C VAL A 161 -3.79 -18.57 -9.65
N GLU A 162 -3.91 -19.83 -9.24
CA GLU A 162 -5.08 -20.33 -8.54
C GLU A 162 -5.13 -19.75 -7.13
N ASN A 163 -6.24 -20.00 -6.44
CA ASN A 163 -6.54 -19.40 -5.15
C ASN A 163 -5.51 -19.76 -4.06
N GLU A 164 -4.69 -20.80 -4.23
CA GLU A 164 -3.74 -21.27 -3.22
C GLU A 164 -2.78 -20.19 -2.69
N ILE A 165 -2.28 -19.33 -3.58
CA ILE A 165 -1.37 -18.24 -3.16
C ILE A 165 -2.15 -17.18 -2.37
N THR A 166 -3.38 -16.90 -2.79
CA THR A 166 -4.23 -15.92 -2.12
C THR A 166 -4.84 -16.45 -0.82
N GLU A 167 -5.09 -17.75 -0.69
CA GLU A 167 -5.70 -18.39 0.48
C GLU A 167 -4.78 -18.39 1.70
N LYS A 168 -3.45 -18.41 1.49
CA LYS A 168 -2.46 -18.40 2.59
C LYS A 168 -2.16 -17.00 3.14
N GLN A 169 -2.82 -15.98 2.63
CA GLN A 169 -2.55 -14.59 2.99
C GLN A 169 -3.81 -13.74 3.01
N VAL A 170 -3.66 -12.55 3.59
CA VAL A 170 -4.65 -11.48 3.55
C VAL A 170 -4.06 -10.35 2.75
N ILE A 171 -4.79 -9.86 1.75
CA ILE A 171 -4.34 -8.75 0.90
C ILE A 171 -5.07 -7.49 1.32
N PHE A 172 -4.30 -6.42 1.55
CA PHE A 172 -4.82 -5.08 1.79
C PHE A 172 -4.51 -4.22 0.59
N ARG A 173 -5.55 -3.87 -0.15
CA ARG A 173 -5.44 -3.08 -1.35
C ARG A 173 -5.31 -1.60 -1.00
N GLY A 174 -4.21 -1.02 -1.45
CA GLY A 174 -3.95 0.41 -1.39
C GLY A 174 -4.89 1.20 -2.32
N ARG A 175 -5.19 2.44 -1.92
CA ARG A 175 -5.98 3.41 -2.70
C ARG A 175 -5.24 4.74 -2.82
N THR A 176 -5.39 5.40 -3.96
CA THR A 176 -4.88 6.74 -4.32
C THR A 176 -3.41 6.99 -3.97
N PHE A 177 -3.07 7.15 -2.69
CA PHE A 177 -1.72 7.42 -2.18
C PHE A 177 -1.03 6.24 -1.48
N SER A 178 -1.76 5.19 -1.13
CA SER A 178 -1.22 4.00 -0.46
C SER A 178 -0.87 2.90 -1.45
N SER A 179 0.19 2.16 -1.14
CA SER A 179 0.51 0.90 -1.81
C SER A 179 -0.25 -0.25 -1.19
N SER A 180 -0.49 -1.31 -1.95
CA SER A 180 -1.05 -2.54 -1.42
C SER A 180 0.02 -3.37 -0.71
N PHE A 181 -0.40 -4.17 0.25
CA PHE A 181 0.46 -5.11 0.95
C PHE A 181 -0.27 -6.41 1.24
N SER A 182 0.48 -7.46 1.58
CA SER A 182 -0.09 -8.71 2.07
C SER A 182 0.54 -9.11 3.40
N ILE A 183 -0.18 -9.91 4.17
CA ILE A 183 0.31 -10.54 5.40
C ILE A 183 -0.03 -12.03 5.38
N PRO A 184 0.78 -12.91 5.98
CA PRO A 184 0.42 -14.32 6.10
C PRO A 184 -0.87 -14.48 6.91
N ALA A 185 -1.73 -15.41 6.50
CA ALA A 185 -2.99 -15.72 7.17
C ALA A 185 -2.75 -16.64 8.39
N GLU A 186 -1.96 -16.16 9.34
CA GLU A 186 -1.58 -16.89 10.55
C GLU A 186 -2.05 -16.16 11.81
N GLY A 187 -2.21 -16.90 12.92
CA GLY A 187 -2.68 -16.34 14.18
C GLY A 187 -4.02 -15.62 14.02
N ASN A 188 -4.08 -14.35 14.42
CA ASN A 188 -5.29 -13.53 14.33
C ASN A 188 -5.74 -13.23 12.89
N ALA A 189 -4.85 -13.39 11.89
CA ALA A 189 -5.18 -13.15 10.49
C ALA A 189 -5.76 -14.40 9.80
N SER A 190 -5.74 -15.56 10.46
CA SER A 190 -6.19 -16.85 9.89
C SER A 190 -7.65 -16.83 9.44
N GLU A 191 -8.54 -16.19 10.20
CA GLU A 191 -9.96 -16.03 9.84
C GLU A 191 -10.17 -15.14 8.60
N SER A 192 -9.13 -14.44 8.16
CA SER A 192 -9.12 -13.60 6.97
C SER A 192 -8.35 -14.20 5.79
N ALA A 193 -7.96 -15.48 5.89
CA ALA A 193 -7.38 -16.24 4.79
C ALA A 193 -8.19 -16.07 3.48
N GLY A 194 -7.51 -15.76 2.38
CA GLY A 194 -8.15 -15.61 1.07
C GLY A 194 -8.91 -14.30 0.86
N LYS A 195 -8.91 -13.39 1.84
CA LYS A 195 -9.64 -12.12 1.76
C LYS A 195 -8.80 -11.02 1.14
N ILE A 196 -9.43 -10.29 0.21
CA ILE A 196 -8.91 -9.01 -0.31
C ILE A 196 -9.72 -7.90 0.34
N ASN A 197 -9.05 -7.15 1.22
CA ASN A 197 -9.59 -6.01 1.91
C ASN A 197 -9.27 -4.72 1.16
N TYR A 198 -10.23 -3.82 1.04
CA TYR A 198 -10.02 -2.54 0.37
C TYR A 198 -10.94 -1.44 0.93
N PHE A 199 -10.52 -0.20 0.73
CA PHE A 199 -11.29 0.98 1.10
C PHE A 199 -12.11 1.47 -0.10
N ASP A 200 -13.44 1.59 0.03
CA ASP A 200 -14.30 2.25 -0.96
C ASP A 200 -14.96 3.54 -0.43
N TYR A 201 -15.21 4.48 -1.35
CA TYR A 201 -15.96 5.70 -1.08
C TYR A 201 -17.38 5.38 -1.49
N ASP A 202 -18.31 5.52 -0.57
CA ASP A 202 -19.71 5.39 -0.93
C ASP A 202 -20.12 6.66 -1.68
N TYR A 203 -20.32 6.58 -2.99
CA TYR A 203 -20.65 7.77 -3.81
C TYR A 203 -22.01 8.36 -3.45
N GLY A 204 -22.81 7.68 -2.62
CA GLY A 204 -24.08 8.17 -2.07
C GLY A 204 -23.96 8.93 -0.74
N ILE A 205 -22.81 8.87 -0.07
CA ILE A 205 -22.58 9.57 1.21
C ILE A 205 -21.22 10.28 1.13
N PRO A 206 -21.20 11.63 1.08
CA PRO A 206 -19.96 12.37 1.16
C PRO A 206 -19.16 11.92 2.39
N TRP A 207 -17.92 11.48 2.16
CA TRP A 207 -16.92 11.19 3.19
C TRP A 207 -17.03 9.85 3.96
N SER A 208 -17.93 8.94 3.59
CA SER A 208 -17.91 7.60 4.19
C SER A 208 -16.82 6.73 3.54
N ILE A 209 -15.98 6.13 4.40
CA ILE A 209 -15.00 5.13 4.02
C ILE A 209 -15.52 3.77 4.48
N SER A 210 -15.88 2.92 3.53
CA SER A 210 -16.29 1.54 3.82
C SER A 210 -15.09 0.60 3.68
N PHE A 211 -14.88 -0.24 4.68
CA PHE A 211 -13.94 -1.36 4.58
C PHE A 211 -14.68 -2.57 4.03
N ASN A 212 -14.33 -2.98 2.83
CA ASN A 212 -14.99 -4.07 2.15
C ASN A 212 -14.03 -5.25 1.99
N CYS A 213 -14.60 -6.44 2.10
CA CYS A 213 -13.92 -7.68 1.84
C CYS A 213 -14.54 -8.36 0.63
N VAL A 214 -13.68 -8.91 -0.23
CA VAL A 214 -14.08 -9.92 -1.20
C VAL A 214 -13.56 -11.27 -0.69
N ASP A 215 -14.50 -12.15 -0.33
CA ASP A 215 -14.20 -13.57 -0.13
C ASP A 215 -14.05 -14.22 -1.51
N ILE A 216 -12.92 -14.87 -1.76
CA ILE A 216 -12.76 -15.72 -2.93
C ILE A 216 -13.51 -17.05 -2.64
N PRO A 217 -14.63 -17.39 -3.30
CA PRO A 217 -15.31 -16.68 -4.39
C PRO A 217 -16.77 -16.31 -4.02
N ARG A 218 -17.13 -15.02 -4.06
CA ARG A 218 -18.41 -14.46 -4.61
C ARG A 218 -19.36 -13.66 -3.70
N ILE A 219 -18.97 -13.07 -2.57
CA ILE A 219 -19.90 -12.09 -1.94
C ILE A 219 -19.14 -10.85 -1.51
N TRP A 220 -19.54 -9.70 -2.07
CA TRP A 220 -19.22 -8.40 -1.51
C TRP A 220 -19.83 -8.32 -0.12
N ARG A 221 -18.99 -8.33 0.90
CA ARG A 221 -19.45 -8.15 2.27
C ARG A 221 -18.80 -6.90 2.84
N ARG A 222 -19.65 -6.01 3.37
CA ARG A 222 -19.19 -4.95 4.27
C ARG A 222 -18.53 -5.65 5.45
N SER A 223 -17.29 -5.29 5.77
CA SER A 223 -16.63 -5.88 6.92
C SER A 223 -17.30 -5.35 8.20
N PRO A 224 -17.87 -6.22 9.06
CA PRO A 224 -18.51 -5.78 10.30
C PRO A 224 -17.49 -5.20 11.31
N ASP A 225 -16.21 -5.51 11.14
CA ASP A 225 -15.14 -5.16 12.08
C ASP A 225 -14.73 -3.68 12.03
N TYR A 226 -15.19 -2.94 11.01
CA TYR A 226 -14.75 -1.57 10.72
C TYR A 226 -15.89 -0.56 10.61
N VAL A 227 -17.10 -0.89 11.06
CA VAL A 227 -18.26 0.03 11.06
C VAL A 227 -17.96 1.35 11.80
N TRP A 228 -17.05 1.31 12.79
CA TRP A 228 -16.62 2.49 13.53
C TRP A 228 -15.78 3.50 12.72
N MET A 229 -15.25 3.12 11.54
CA MET A 229 -14.47 4.02 10.68
C MET A 229 -15.33 4.93 9.80
N GLU A 230 -16.67 4.81 9.86
CA GLU A 230 -17.59 5.52 8.97
C GLU A 230 -17.90 6.96 9.42
N ASP A 231 -17.64 7.28 10.70
CA ASP A 231 -18.02 8.56 11.31
C ASP A 231 -16.90 9.62 11.27
N ASP A 232 -15.67 9.20 10.95
CA ASP A 232 -14.51 10.07 10.98
C ASP A 232 -14.14 10.53 9.57
N ASN A 233 -14.26 11.84 9.30
CA ASN A 233 -13.81 12.57 8.10
C ASN A 233 -12.28 12.49 7.83
N LEU A 234 -11.61 11.43 8.25
CA LEU A 234 -10.17 11.27 8.25
C LEU A 234 -9.66 10.73 6.91
N ARG A 235 -8.82 11.52 6.23
CA ARG A 235 -8.06 11.12 5.02
C ARG A 235 -6.80 10.29 5.35
N LYS A 236 -6.84 9.38 6.32
CA LYS A 236 -5.63 8.69 6.81
C LYS A 236 -5.51 7.25 6.28
N ILE A 237 -4.28 6.87 5.93
CA ILE A 237 -3.88 5.49 5.60
C ILE A 237 -3.52 4.79 6.92
N TRP A 238 -4.19 3.68 7.24
CA TRP A 238 -3.95 2.85 8.43
C TRP A 238 -3.18 1.58 7.99
N ILE A 239 -2.09 1.19 8.67
CA ILE A 239 -1.48 -0.17 8.57
C ILE A 239 -1.41 -0.86 9.96
N GLN A 240 -2.35 -1.76 10.32
CA GLN A 240 -2.25 -2.59 11.55
C GLN A 240 -2.14 -4.04 11.12
N PRO A 241 -0.95 -4.64 11.25
CA PRO A 241 -0.87 -6.05 11.53
C PRO A 241 -1.09 -6.26 13.05
N PRO A 242 -1.77 -7.33 13.47
CA PRO A 242 -2.10 -7.54 14.87
C PRO A 242 -0.90 -8.15 15.63
N SER A 243 -0.63 -7.67 16.84
CA SER A 243 -0.27 -8.55 17.95
C SER A 243 -0.36 -7.82 19.30
N GLN A 244 -1.22 -8.38 20.15
CA GLN A 244 -1.38 -8.16 21.59
C GLN A 244 -2.20 -6.95 22.07
N ARG A 245 -3.32 -7.30 22.73
CA ARG A 245 -4.23 -6.51 23.57
C ARG A 245 -4.94 -5.34 22.89
N ILE A 246 -6.24 -5.55 22.71
CA ILE A 246 -7.24 -4.55 22.38
C ILE A 246 -7.13 -3.37 23.36
N LEU A 247 -6.55 -2.26 22.92
CA LEU A 247 -6.80 -0.96 23.52
C LEU A 247 -7.80 -0.23 22.62
N ARG A 248 -8.98 0.05 23.17
CA ARG A 248 -10.02 0.83 22.50
C ARG A 248 -9.57 2.28 22.41
N ALA A 249 -9.98 3.00 21.36
CA ALA A 249 -9.73 4.44 21.18
C ALA A 249 -10.22 5.28 22.39
N SER A 250 -11.21 4.80 23.14
CA SER A 250 -11.67 5.40 24.41
C SER A 250 -10.59 5.48 25.50
N ASN A 251 -9.56 4.63 25.44
CA ASN A 251 -8.50 4.57 26.45
C ASN A 251 -7.41 5.62 26.22
N LEU A 252 -7.37 6.25 25.04
CA LEU A 252 -6.38 7.28 24.68
C LEU A 252 -6.85 8.71 24.97
N LEU A 253 -8.13 8.90 25.32
CA LEU A 253 -8.71 10.21 25.64
C LEU A 253 -8.69 10.54 27.15
N GLN A 254 -8.23 9.63 28.01
CA GLN A 254 -8.20 9.85 29.47
C GLN A 254 -6.82 10.10 30.07
N SER A 255 -5.74 10.13 29.29
CA SER A 255 -4.41 10.50 29.78
C SER A 255 -4.00 11.88 29.26
N GLY A 256 -4.73 12.91 29.70
CA GLY A 256 -4.23 14.29 29.69
C GLY A 256 -3.47 14.57 31.00
N PRO A 257 -2.44 15.43 30.99
CA PRO A 257 -1.66 15.75 32.18
C PRO A 257 -2.57 16.37 33.25
N GLY A 258 -2.56 15.77 34.45
CA GLY A 258 -3.30 16.24 35.60
C GLY A 258 -2.98 17.70 35.90
N LEU A 259 -4.02 18.53 35.87
CA LEU A 259 -4.00 19.86 36.47
C LEU A 259 -3.63 19.72 37.95
N ILE A 260 -2.46 20.21 38.32
CA ILE A 260 -2.10 20.47 39.72
C ILE A 260 -3.02 21.58 40.22
N PRO A 261 -3.88 21.36 41.24
CA PRO A 261 -4.59 22.46 41.87
C PRO A 261 -3.59 23.25 42.73
N LYS A 262 -3.38 24.51 42.38
CA LYS A 262 -2.78 25.50 43.27
C LYS A 262 -3.76 25.81 44.42
N ASP A 263 -3.21 25.74 45.62
CA ASP A 263 -3.53 26.47 46.86
C ASP A 263 -4.98 26.76 47.25
N LYS A 264 -5.32 26.36 48.47
CA LYS A 264 -6.09 27.20 49.39
C LYS A 264 -5.29 27.43 50.66
N SER A 265 -4.81 28.66 50.80
CA SER A 265 -4.54 29.31 52.07
C SER A 265 -5.84 29.54 52.83
N THR A 266 -5.91 29.04 54.06
CA THR A 266 -6.40 29.73 55.27
C THR A 266 -5.90 28.94 56.46
#